data_AF-A0A1L9VQ14-F1
#
_entry.id   AF-A0A1L9VQ14-F1
#
_cell.length_a   1.000
_cell.length_b   1.000
_cell.length_c   1.000
_cell.angle_alpha   90.00
_cell.angle_beta   90.00
_cell.angle_gamma   90.00
#
_symmetry.space_group_name_H-M   'P 1'
#
loop_
_entity.id
_entity.type
_entity.pdbx_description
1 polymer ?
#
loop_
_entity_poly.entity_id
_entity_poly.type
_entity_poly.pdbx_seq_one_letter_code
_entity_poly.pdbx_strand_id
1 'polypeptide(L)'
;MVWQMRLVSSMRASPLLRRPVLQGLTRPIASSASNIMAQTTVQYTARQTLSTTVPRTRNLELDNINPHVRAAKYAVRGELAVKAEELRVKLAQGDKSLPFDSVIFANIGNPQQLDQKPITFFRQVLSLVENPSLLENPEALKKSFGYEQDVIDRAHTLLKDVQSVGAYSHSQGAPFIRESVAKFIEERDGFPANPQDIYCSAGASSGVNTLLNVICNGPDAGVLVPIPQYPLYTATLSLLNAHCVPYLLEEEQAWGTNVKAIRESVIQAKSAGINVRAIVIINPGNPTGASLSAEDVKNVLEFAAEENLVVIADEVYQTNVFAGEFTSFKKRLRQLQQEEPKKYDDVELASLHSVSKGMVGECGQRGGYFELVGFDPLVAAQIYKFVSIMLCPPVVGQCLLELMVNPPKKGEPSYELYHKEYNGIRDGLHKRALALYDAFRQMEGVECQEPQGAMYLFPTITLPAKAIEAAVEEGRAADEFYCMRLLEATGVCVVPGSGFGQKENTLHFRTTFLAPGTDWVERIVEFHNQFMAKYK
;
A
#
# COMPACT_ATOMS: atom_id res chain seq x y z
N MET A 1 22.98 -32.64 -28.09
CA MET A 1 22.02 -32.59 -29.21
C MET A 1 21.63 -31.15 -29.42
N VAL A 2 22.09 -30.58 -30.53
CA VAL A 2 22.01 -29.15 -30.87
C VAL A 2 20.88 -28.98 -31.87
N TRP A 3 19.98 -28.01 -31.65
CA TRP A 3 19.09 -27.50 -32.68
C TRP A 3 19.43 -26.03 -32.95
N GLN A 4 20.14 -25.80 -34.05
CA GLN A 4 20.37 -24.50 -34.67
C GLN A 4 19.17 -24.15 -35.55
N MET A 5 18.63 -22.94 -35.43
CA MET A 5 17.83 -22.32 -36.48
C MET A 5 18.54 -21.05 -36.93
N ARG A 6 19.06 -21.10 -38.16
CA ARG A 6 19.54 -19.96 -38.95
C ARG A 6 18.37 -19.39 -39.74
N LEU A 7 18.18 -18.08 -39.72
CA LEU A 7 17.49 -17.36 -40.79
C LEU A 7 18.33 -16.13 -41.15
N VAL A 8 18.67 -16.05 -42.43
CA VAL A 8 19.51 -15.03 -43.05
C VAL A 8 18.63 -13.97 -43.72
N SER A 9 19.04 -12.73 -43.52
CA SER A 9 18.69 -11.46 -44.18
C SER A 9 18.33 -11.50 -45.68
N SER A 10 17.40 -10.62 -46.08
CA SER A 10 17.64 -9.75 -47.24
C SER A 10 16.87 -8.42 -47.16
N MET A 11 17.61 -7.31 -47.22
CA MET A 11 17.13 -5.95 -47.46
C MET A 11 16.55 -5.77 -48.87
N ARG A 12 15.61 -4.83 -49.04
CA ARG A 12 15.59 -3.87 -50.17
C ARG A 12 14.74 -2.63 -49.83
N ALA A 13 15.30 -1.46 -50.13
CA ALA A 13 14.73 -0.14 -49.94
C ALA A 13 14.35 0.53 -51.27
N SER A 14 13.62 1.66 -51.15
CA SER A 14 13.40 2.77 -52.11
C SER A 14 12.04 2.83 -52.85
N PRO A 15 11.56 4.02 -53.30
CA PRO A 15 11.70 5.37 -52.74
C PRO A 15 10.40 6.23 -52.76
N LEU A 16 10.44 7.34 -52.01
CA LEU A 16 9.80 8.67 -52.19
C LEU A 16 8.65 8.83 -53.22
N LEU A 17 7.51 9.40 -52.80
CA LEU A 17 6.72 10.31 -53.63
C LEU A 17 5.96 11.38 -52.81
N ARG A 18 5.86 12.55 -53.45
CA ARG A 18 5.59 13.91 -52.97
C ARG A 18 4.15 14.20 -52.46
N ARG A 19 4.05 15.22 -51.61
CA ARG A 19 2.86 16.04 -51.29
C ARG A 19 2.20 16.65 -52.54
N PRO A 20 0.95 17.13 -52.40
CA PRO A 20 0.64 18.48 -52.82
C PRO A 20 0.03 19.35 -51.71
N VAL A 21 0.31 20.65 -51.88
CA VAL A 21 -0.12 21.81 -51.11
C VAL A 21 -1.49 22.26 -51.62
N LEU A 22 -2.37 22.75 -50.74
CA LEU A 22 -3.45 23.68 -51.11
C LEU A 22 -3.58 24.75 -50.01
N GLN A 23 -3.44 25.99 -50.43
CA GLN A 23 -3.57 27.21 -49.64
C GLN A 23 -5.03 27.61 -49.46
N GLY A 24 -5.37 28.01 -48.24
CA GLY A 24 -6.00 29.29 -47.91
C GLY A 24 -7.46 29.53 -48.30
N LEU A 25 -8.33 29.59 -47.30
CA LEU A 25 -9.43 30.58 -47.23
C LEU A 25 -9.75 30.86 -45.74
N THR A 26 -9.76 32.15 -45.39
CA THR A 26 -9.94 32.72 -44.06
C THR A 26 -11.42 33.07 -43.81
N ARG A 27 -11.94 32.77 -42.61
CA ARG A 27 -12.75 33.68 -41.74
C ARG A 27 -13.26 32.97 -40.46
N PRO A 28 -13.58 33.73 -39.39
CA PRO A 28 -13.47 33.26 -38.00
C PRO A 28 -14.80 32.80 -37.40
N ILE A 29 -14.74 31.83 -36.48
CA ILE A 29 -15.86 31.52 -35.56
C ILE A 29 -15.28 31.28 -34.16
N ALA A 30 -15.74 32.09 -33.21
CA ALA A 30 -15.63 31.86 -31.78
C ALA A 30 -16.70 30.84 -31.36
N SER A 31 -16.34 29.86 -30.52
CA SER A 31 -17.11 29.44 -29.33
C SER A 31 -16.61 28.10 -28.77
N SER A 32 -16.44 28.09 -27.44
CA SER A 32 -16.61 26.96 -26.50
C SER A 32 -16.19 25.56 -26.95
N ALA A 33 -14.97 25.16 -26.57
CA ALA A 33 -14.61 23.76 -26.47
C ALA A 33 -15.18 23.16 -25.16
N SER A 34 -16.25 22.40 -25.31
CA SER A 34 -16.78 21.49 -24.30
C SER A 34 -15.88 20.26 -24.22
N ASN A 35 -15.25 20.04 -23.07
CA ASN A 35 -14.50 18.81 -22.80
C ASN A 35 -15.50 17.67 -22.55
N ILE A 36 -15.62 16.76 -23.53
CA ILE A 36 -16.25 15.46 -23.34
C ILE A 36 -15.20 14.56 -22.68
N MET A 37 -15.23 14.44 -21.35
CA MET A 37 -14.62 13.31 -20.65
C MET A 37 -15.69 12.24 -20.45
N ALA A 38 -15.41 11.04 -20.96
CA ALA A 38 -16.24 9.87 -20.82
C ALA A 38 -16.39 9.49 -19.33
N GLN A 39 -17.59 9.72 -18.81
CA GLN A 39 -18.05 9.24 -17.51
C GLN A 39 -18.35 7.74 -17.63
N THR A 40 -17.80 6.93 -16.73
CA THR A 40 -18.38 5.60 -16.45
C THR A 40 -18.88 5.62 -15.01
N THR A 41 -20.02 6.28 -14.81
CA THR A 41 -20.75 6.27 -13.54
C THR A 41 -21.81 5.18 -13.63
N VAL A 42 -21.65 4.08 -12.89
CA VAL A 42 -22.70 3.06 -12.77
C VAL A 42 -23.65 3.50 -11.65
N GLN A 43 -24.69 4.25 -11.99
CA GLN A 43 -25.84 4.47 -11.11
C GLN A 43 -26.92 3.43 -11.43
N TYR A 44 -27.31 2.63 -10.43
CA TYR A 44 -28.49 1.77 -10.54
C TYR A 44 -29.74 2.58 -10.18
N THR A 45 -30.52 2.98 -11.18
CA THR A 45 -31.92 3.38 -11.00
C THR A 45 -32.78 2.47 -11.87
N ALA A 46 -33.51 1.55 -11.24
CA ALA A 46 -34.46 0.69 -11.92
C ALA A 46 -35.74 1.49 -12.23
N ARG A 47 -35.87 2.00 -13.47
CA ARG A 47 -37.17 2.40 -14.02
C ARG A 47 -37.75 1.22 -14.78
N GLN A 48 -38.79 0.59 -14.21
CA GLN A 48 -39.60 -0.39 -14.94
C GLN A 48 -40.41 0.35 -16.00
N THR A 49 -39.99 0.19 -17.26
CA THR A 49 -40.86 0.45 -18.42
C THR A 49 -41.29 -0.91 -18.96
N LEU A 50 -42.59 -1.15 -18.97
CA LEU A 50 -43.18 -2.36 -19.56
C LEU A 50 -43.04 -2.28 -21.07
N SER A 51 -41.95 -2.86 -21.57
CA SER A 51 -41.77 -3.20 -22.98
C SER A 51 -41.45 -4.69 -23.05
N THR A 52 -42.26 -5.44 -23.80
CA THR A 52 -42.07 -6.86 -24.09
C THR A 52 -40.78 -7.05 -24.88
N THR A 53 -39.67 -7.12 -24.17
CA THR A 53 -38.38 -7.55 -24.70
C THR A 53 -38.02 -8.86 -24.03
N VAL A 54 -37.69 -9.87 -24.84
CA VAL A 54 -37.12 -11.15 -24.38
C VAL A 54 -36.02 -10.81 -23.36
N PRO A 55 -36.01 -11.38 -22.15
CA PRO A 55 -34.98 -11.07 -21.16
C PRO A 55 -33.63 -11.35 -21.81
N ARG A 56 -32.76 -10.32 -21.90
CA ARG A 56 -31.35 -10.55 -22.20
C ARG A 56 -30.80 -11.38 -21.05
N THR A 57 -30.74 -12.69 -21.23
CA THR A 57 -29.98 -13.60 -20.38
C THR A 57 -28.53 -13.15 -20.48
N ARG A 58 -28.00 -12.58 -19.41
CA ARG A 58 -26.58 -12.23 -19.35
C ARG A 58 -25.82 -13.54 -19.14
N ASN A 59 -24.75 -13.78 -19.89
CA ASN A 59 -23.92 -14.98 -19.70
C ASN A 59 -23.26 -15.02 -18.31
N LEU A 60 -23.00 -13.85 -17.72
CA LEU A 60 -22.52 -13.69 -16.36
C LEU A 60 -23.58 -12.98 -15.51
N GLU A 61 -23.88 -13.59 -14.37
CA GLU A 61 -24.78 -13.10 -13.33
C GLU A 61 -24.06 -13.20 -11.99
N LEU A 62 -24.54 -12.47 -10.98
CA LEU A 62 -23.91 -12.51 -9.66
C LEU A 62 -23.80 -13.95 -9.13
N ASP A 63 -24.79 -14.81 -9.41
CA ASP A 63 -24.81 -16.16 -8.87
C ASP A 63 -23.90 -17.17 -9.56
N ASN A 64 -23.36 -16.84 -10.75
CA ASN A 64 -22.53 -17.75 -11.54
C ASN A 64 -21.06 -17.31 -11.72
N ILE A 65 -20.67 -16.17 -11.16
CA ILE A 65 -19.26 -15.77 -11.07
C ILE A 65 -18.56 -16.44 -9.89
N ASN A 66 -17.22 -16.43 -9.90
CA ASN A 66 -16.38 -17.04 -8.87
C ASN A 66 -16.88 -16.65 -7.45
N PRO A 67 -17.37 -17.61 -6.63
CA PRO A 67 -17.91 -17.31 -5.31
C PRO A 67 -16.88 -16.68 -4.36
N HIS A 68 -15.59 -16.97 -4.55
CA HIS A 68 -14.51 -16.38 -3.77
C HIS A 68 -14.30 -14.89 -4.06
N VAL A 69 -14.57 -14.45 -5.30
CA VAL A 69 -14.59 -13.02 -5.65
C VAL A 69 -15.77 -12.31 -4.98
N ARG A 70 -16.92 -12.98 -4.86
CA ARG A 70 -18.10 -12.44 -4.16
C ARG A 70 -17.90 -12.33 -2.65
N ALA A 71 -17.21 -13.31 -2.07
CA ALA A 71 -16.94 -13.35 -0.63
C ALA A 71 -15.87 -12.34 -0.20
N ALA A 72 -14.92 -12.01 -1.08
CA ALA A 72 -13.84 -11.08 -0.78
C ALA A 72 -14.36 -9.67 -0.47
N LYS A 73 -13.95 -9.11 0.68
CA LYS A 73 -14.30 -7.75 1.13
C LYS A 73 -13.03 -6.91 1.25
N TYR A 74 -13.10 -5.65 0.80
CA TYR A 74 -11.99 -4.70 0.91
C TYR A 74 -12.50 -3.30 1.32
N ALA A 75 -12.57 -3.06 2.63
CA ALA A 75 -13.30 -1.93 3.22
C ALA A 75 -12.72 -0.54 2.91
N VAL A 76 -11.44 -0.42 2.55
CA VAL A 76 -10.75 0.87 2.35
C VAL A 76 -11.34 1.72 1.20
N ARG A 77 -12.17 1.13 0.33
CA ARG A 77 -12.86 1.81 -0.78
C ARG A 77 -14.39 1.57 -0.77
N GLY A 78 -14.98 1.43 0.42
CA GLY A 78 -16.41 1.18 0.61
C GLY A 78 -17.32 2.41 0.44
N GLU A 79 -18.54 2.32 0.97
CA GLU A 79 -19.62 3.32 0.85
C GLU A 79 -19.19 4.74 1.23
N LEU A 80 -18.51 4.92 2.38
CA LEU A 80 -18.07 6.24 2.84
C LEU A 80 -17.16 6.94 1.82
N ALA A 81 -16.26 6.20 1.16
CA ALA A 81 -15.35 6.77 0.17
C ALA A 81 -16.11 7.24 -1.08
N VAL A 82 -17.13 6.48 -1.49
CA VAL A 82 -18.03 6.87 -2.59
C VAL A 82 -18.81 8.13 -2.23
N LYS A 83 -19.39 8.16 -1.02
CA LYS A 83 -20.14 9.32 -0.52
C LYS A 83 -19.26 10.57 -0.42
N ALA A 84 -18.04 10.44 0.07
CA ALA A 84 -17.09 11.55 0.15
C ALA A 84 -16.78 12.14 -1.23
N GLU A 85 -16.63 11.28 -2.25
CA GLU A 85 -16.43 11.73 -3.63
C GLU A 85 -17.66 12.45 -4.20
N GLU A 86 -18.88 11.95 -3.92
CA GLU A 86 -20.11 12.64 -4.30
C GLU A 86 -20.20 14.04 -3.68
N LEU A 87 -19.87 14.17 -2.38
CA LEU A 87 -19.85 15.45 -1.67
C LEU A 87 -18.79 16.40 -2.27
N ARG A 88 -17.60 15.88 -2.59
CA ARG A 88 -16.54 16.65 -3.25
C ARG A 88 -16.99 17.20 -4.60
N VAL A 89 -17.68 16.38 -5.40
CA VAL A 89 -18.23 16.78 -6.70
C VAL A 89 -19.31 17.86 -6.53
N LYS A 90 -20.21 17.74 -5.55
CA LYS A 90 -21.21 18.77 -5.27
C LYS A 90 -20.58 20.12 -4.92
N LEU A 91 -19.57 20.12 -4.05
CA LEU A 91 -18.80 21.34 -3.73
C LEU A 91 -18.12 21.94 -4.97
N ALA A 92 -17.51 21.10 -5.81
CA ALA A 92 -16.90 21.56 -7.06
C ALA A 92 -17.91 22.16 -8.06
N GLN A 93 -19.19 21.77 -7.96
CA GLN A 93 -20.29 22.34 -8.72
C GLN A 93 -20.90 23.61 -8.06
N GLY A 94 -20.35 24.06 -6.93
CA GLY A 94 -20.76 25.28 -6.24
C GLY A 94 -21.95 25.09 -5.29
N ASP A 95 -22.26 23.86 -4.89
CA ASP A 95 -23.28 23.59 -3.88
C ASP A 95 -22.87 24.21 -2.53
N LYS A 96 -23.71 25.11 -2.00
CA LYS A 96 -23.52 25.79 -0.71
C LYS A 96 -24.44 25.26 0.40
N SER A 97 -25.17 24.17 0.14
CA SER A 97 -26.08 23.55 1.12
C SER A 97 -25.36 22.66 2.12
N LEU A 98 -24.12 22.26 1.82
CA LEU A 98 -23.30 21.43 2.70
C LEU A 98 -22.75 22.27 3.86
N PRO A 99 -22.62 21.70 5.08
CA PRO A 99 -22.14 22.40 6.27
C PRO A 99 -20.62 22.66 6.28
N PHE A 100 -19.92 22.31 5.20
CA PHE A 100 -18.47 22.44 5.02
C PHE A 100 -18.16 22.86 3.59
N ASP A 101 -16.96 23.38 3.37
CA ASP A 101 -16.49 23.92 2.10
C ASP A 101 -15.56 22.98 1.32
N SER A 102 -15.14 21.88 1.94
CA SER A 102 -14.13 20.97 1.43
C SER A 102 -14.32 19.58 2.00
N VAL A 103 -13.97 18.56 1.21
CA VAL A 103 -13.90 17.16 1.66
C VAL A 103 -12.44 16.80 1.94
N ILE A 104 -12.20 16.21 3.10
CA ILE A 104 -10.88 15.74 3.52
C ILE A 104 -10.84 14.22 3.42
N PHE A 105 -10.02 13.70 2.52
CA PHE A 105 -9.84 12.25 2.31
C PHE A 105 -8.85 11.68 3.32
N ALA A 106 -9.27 11.56 4.58
CA ALA A 106 -8.50 10.94 5.65
C ALA A 106 -8.64 9.39 5.69
N ASN A 107 -9.20 8.79 4.63
CA ASN A 107 -9.52 7.38 4.56
C ASN A 107 -8.46 6.53 3.84
N ILE A 108 -7.55 7.14 3.07
CA ILE A 108 -6.58 6.40 2.24
C ILE A 108 -5.13 6.89 2.45
N GLY A 109 -4.20 5.95 2.55
CA GLY A 109 -2.76 6.24 2.56
C GLY A 109 -2.23 6.53 1.17
N ASN A 110 -2.59 7.67 0.57
CA ASN A 110 -2.14 8.09 -0.75
C ASN A 110 -1.48 9.48 -0.68
N PRO A 111 -0.18 9.56 -0.31
CA PRO A 111 0.43 10.82 0.11
C PRO A 111 0.35 11.95 -0.92
N GLN A 112 0.60 11.65 -2.20
CA GLN A 112 0.63 12.68 -3.26
C GLN A 112 -0.76 13.18 -3.68
N GLN A 113 -1.83 12.43 -3.35
CA GLN A 113 -3.20 12.95 -3.48
C GLN A 113 -3.54 13.97 -2.39
N LEU A 114 -2.74 14.00 -1.31
CA LEU A 114 -2.90 14.85 -0.14
C LEU A 114 -1.70 15.82 0.00
N ASP A 115 -1.24 16.35 -1.15
CA ASP A 115 -0.24 17.41 -1.27
C ASP A 115 1.21 17.08 -0.82
N GLN A 116 1.53 15.81 -0.53
CA GLN A 116 2.95 15.43 -0.43
C GLN A 116 3.62 15.65 -1.78
N LYS A 117 4.61 16.55 -1.82
CA LYS A 117 5.41 16.79 -3.03
C LYS A 117 6.27 15.56 -3.35
N PRO A 118 6.42 15.19 -4.62
CA PRO A 118 7.36 14.14 -5.00
C PRO A 118 8.80 14.60 -4.75
N ILE A 119 9.68 13.66 -4.44
CA ILE A 119 11.12 13.92 -4.29
C ILE A 119 11.73 14.25 -5.66
N THR A 120 12.45 15.37 -5.75
CA THR A 120 12.98 15.91 -7.01
C THR A 120 13.95 14.93 -7.67
N PHE A 121 14.89 14.37 -6.90
CA PHE A 121 15.89 13.42 -7.40
C PHE A 121 15.22 12.22 -8.09
N PHE A 122 14.17 11.65 -7.49
CA PHE A 122 13.45 10.52 -8.07
C PHE A 122 12.81 10.90 -9.41
N ARG A 123 12.12 12.05 -9.46
CA ARG A 123 11.44 12.49 -10.69
C ARG A 123 12.40 12.83 -11.81
N GLN A 124 13.52 13.46 -11.50
CA GLN A 124 14.53 13.81 -12.50
C GLN A 124 15.23 12.56 -13.05
N VAL A 125 15.57 11.57 -12.22
CA VAL A 125 16.17 10.32 -12.73
C VAL A 125 15.14 9.54 -13.57
N LEU A 126 13.90 9.43 -13.09
CA LEU A 126 12.86 8.69 -13.80
C LEU A 126 12.54 9.32 -15.17
N SER A 127 12.51 10.65 -15.27
CA SER A 127 12.26 11.32 -16.55
C SER A 127 13.35 10.99 -17.60
N LEU A 128 14.60 10.81 -17.19
CA LEU A 128 15.71 10.45 -18.08
C LEU A 128 15.66 8.98 -18.51
N VAL A 129 15.24 8.06 -17.64
CA VAL A 129 15.12 6.65 -18.04
C VAL A 129 13.88 6.40 -18.91
N GLU A 130 12.82 7.20 -18.74
CA GLU A 130 11.63 7.17 -19.60
C GLU A 130 11.85 7.88 -20.95
N ASN A 131 12.68 8.93 -20.98
CA ASN A 131 13.07 9.64 -22.19
C ASN A 131 14.60 9.76 -22.36
N PRO A 132 15.30 8.66 -22.72
CA PRO A 132 16.76 8.63 -22.79
C PRO A 132 17.39 9.60 -23.80
N SER A 133 16.65 10.09 -24.81
CA SER A 133 17.21 11.05 -25.78
C SER A 133 17.61 12.38 -25.13
N LEU A 134 17.06 12.69 -23.94
CA LEU A 134 17.48 13.87 -23.16
C LEU A 134 18.95 13.79 -22.74
N LEU A 135 19.50 12.59 -22.58
CA LEU A 135 20.91 12.36 -22.21
C LEU A 135 21.89 12.74 -23.33
N GLU A 136 21.43 12.96 -24.56
CA GLU A 136 22.26 13.41 -25.67
C GLU A 136 22.71 14.88 -25.51
N ASN A 137 22.03 15.65 -24.66
CA ASN A 137 22.36 17.06 -24.37
C ASN A 137 22.41 17.33 -22.84
N PRO A 138 23.44 16.82 -22.14
CA PRO A 138 23.55 16.97 -20.69
C PRO A 138 23.74 18.43 -20.24
N GLU A 139 24.27 19.29 -21.11
CA GLU A 139 24.41 20.72 -20.82
C GLU A 139 23.05 21.42 -20.71
N ALA A 140 22.08 21.06 -21.56
CA ALA A 140 20.72 21.57 -21.46
C ALA A 140 20.01 21.08 -20.20
N LEU A 141 20.20 19.80 -19.82
CA LEU A 141 19.67 19.24 -18.58
C LEU A 141 20.12 20.04 -17.35
N LYS A 142 21.42 20.32 -17.26
CA LYS A 142 22.00 21.09 -16.15
C LYS A 142 21.54 22.55 -16.16
N LYS A 143 21.72 23.26 -17.28
CA LYS A 143 21.54 24.72 -17.35
C LYS A 143 20.08 25.15 -17.43
N SER A 144 19.24 24.38 -18.11
CA SER A 144 17.84 24.78 -18.37
C SER A 144 16.85 24.13 -17.40
N PHE A 145 17.15 22.96 -16.87
CA PHE A 145 16.22 22.20 -16.02
C PHE A 145 16.74 21.92 -14.61
N GLY A 146 17.99 22.29 -14.30
CA GLY A 146 18.57 22.12 -12.96
C GLY A 146 18.81 20.66 -12.57
N TYR A 147 19.15 19.81 -13.55
CA TYR A 147 19.49 18.41 -13.27
C TYR A 147 20.94 18.36 -12.84
N GLU A 148 21.18 17.80 -11.66
CA GLU A 148 22.53 17.62 -11.15
C GLU A 148 23.28 16.48 -11.84
N GLN A 149 24.61 16.43 -11.69
CA GLN A 149 25.43 15.40 -12.36
C GLN A 149 25.09 13.98 -11.88
N ASP A 150 24.83 13.80 -10.59
CA ASP A 150 24.49 12.50 -10.01
C ASP A 150 23.14 11.95 -10.51
N VAL A 151 22.19 12.83 -10.88
CA VAL A 151 20.95 12.45 -11.57
C VAL A 151 21.25 11.83 -12.94
N ILE A 152 22.10 12.48 -13.73
CA ILE A 152 22.48 12.04 -15.09
C ILE A 152 23.26 10.71 -15.00
N ASP A 153 24.21 10.63 -14.07
CA ASP A 153 25.03 9.42 -13.85
C ASP A 153 24.16 8.24 -13.40
N ARG A 154 23.17 8.50 -12.54
CA ARG A 154 22.24 7.47 -12.09
C ARG A 154 21.36 6.96 -13.24
N ALA A 155 20.85 7.85 -14.09
CA ALA A 155 20.08 7.45 -15.27
C ALA A 155 20.91 6.58 -16.23
N HIS A 156 22.16 6.95 -16.51
CA HIS A 156 23.07 6.14 -17.32
C HIS A 156 23.33 4.76 -16.69
N THR A 157 23.54 4.71 -15.38
CA THR A 157 23.78 3.46 -14.64
C THR A 157 22.58 2.53 -14.77
N LEU A 158 21.37 3.02 -14.53
CA LEU A 158 20.14 2.24 -14.65
C LEU A 158 19.93 1.76 -16.09
N LEU A 159 20.06 2.64 -17.09
CA LEU A 159 19.89 2.29 -18.51
C LEU A 159 20.93 1.29 -19.01
N LYS A 160 22.12 1.22 -18.41
CA LYS A 160 23.11 0.19 -18.77
C LYS A 160 22.64 -1.22 -18.41
N ASP A 161 21.94 -1.37 -17.28
CA ASP A 161 21.41 -2.67 -16.84
C ASP A 161 20.06 -2.98 -17.50
N VAL A 162 19.09 -2.06 -17.37
CA VAL A 162 17.72 -2.31 -17.85
C VAL A 162 17.59 -2.16 -19.38
N GLN A 163 18.50 -1.44 -20.03
CA GLN A 163 18.52 -1.08 -21.45
C GLN A 163 17.33 -0.21 -21.89
N SER A 164 16.10 -0.70 -21.69
CA SER A 164 14.86 0.00 -21.96
C SER A 164 13.84 -0.28 -20.85
N VAL A 165 13.24 0.77 -20.30
CA VAL A 165 12.14 0.64 -19.33
C VAL A 165 10.83 0.16 -19.97
N GLY A 166 10.77 0.05 -21.31
CA GLY A 166 9.65 -0.51 -22.06
C GLY A 166 9.78 -2.01 -22.36
N ALA A 167 10.93 -2.63 -22.09
CA ALA A 167 11.14 -4.06 -22.26
C ALA A 167 10.84 -4.83 -20.97
N TYR A 168 10.69 -6.16 -21.07
CA TYR A 168 10.67 -7.01 -19.88
C TYR A 168 12.07 -7.09 -19.27
N SER A 169 12.17 -6.99 -17.95
CA SER A 169 13.37 -7.39 -17.21
C SER A 169 13.32 -8.88 -16.84
N HIS A 170 14.31 -9.38 -16.11
CA HIS A 170 14.24 -10.71 -15.52
C HIS A 170 13.02 -10.83 -14.60
N SER A 171 12.40 -12.01 -14.48
CA SER A 171 11.15 -12.16 -13.73
C SER A 171 11.25 -11.83 -12.24
N GLN A 172 12.42 -12.06 -11.63
CA GLN A 172 12.69 -11.60 -10.25
C GLN A 172 12.95 -10.09 -10.16
N GLY A 173 13.11 -9.39 -11.28
CA GLY A 173 13.58 -8.02 -11.36
C GLY A 173 14.98 -7.89 -11.95
N ALA A 174 15.30 -6.69 -12.44
CA ALA A 174 16.56 -6.37 -13.08
C ALA A 174 17.76 -6.69 -12.13
N PRO A 175 18.83 -7.35 -12.62
CA PRO A 175 19.93 -7.82 -11.77
C PRO A 175 20.57 -6.72 -10.91
N PHE A 176 20.96 -5.59 -11.52
CA PHE A 176 21.57 -4.48 -10.80
C PHE A 176 20.67 -3.93 -9.69
N ILE A 177 19.35 -3.89 -9.94
CA ILE A 177 18.39 -3.38 -8.97
C ILE A 177 18.28 -4.33 -7.77
N ARG A 178 18.27 -5.65 -8.01
CA ARG A 178 18.30 -6.65 -6.92
C ARG A 178 19.60 -6.58 -6.12
N GLU A 179 20.73 -6.32 -6.77
CA GLU A 179 22.01 -6.08 -6.09
C GLU A 179 21.96 -4.85 -5.18
N SER A 180 21.39 -3.73 -5.65
CA SER A 180 21.19 -2.53 -4.81
C SER A 180 20.26 -2.81 -3.62
N VAL A 181 19.18 -3.57 -3.80
CA VAL A 181 18.30 -3.96 -2.69
C VAL A 181 19.03 -4.85 -1.69
N ALA A 182 19.80 -5.84 -2.14
CA ALA A 182 20.59 -6.69 -1.26
C ALA A 182 21.58 -5.86 -0.42
N LYS A 183 22.32 -4.97 -1.07
CA LYS A 183 23.26 -4.07 -0.39
C LYS A 183 22.56 -3.17 0.63
N PHE A 184 21.41 -2.61 0.30
CA PHE A 184 20.60 -1.82 1.23
C PHE A 184 20.21 -2.61 2.48
N ILE A 185 19.74 -3.85 2.29
CA ILE A 185 19.36 -4.72 3.41
C ILE A 185 20.58 -5.04 4.26
N GLU A 186 21.73 -5.34 3.65
CA GLU A 186 22.98 -5.60 4.36
C GLU A 186 23.48 -4.39 5.17
N GLU A 187 23.46 -3.19 4.58
CA GLU A 187 23.82 -1.95 5.27
C GLU A 187 22.86 -1.63 6.43
N ARG A 188 21.56 -1.88 6.26
CA ARG A 188 20.53 -1.68 7.29
C ARG A 188 20.65 -2.66 8.45
N ASP A 189 20.87 -3.94 8.14
CA ASP A 189 20.76 -5.03 9.11
C ASP A 189 22.12 -5.41 9.74
N GLY A 190 23.23 -5.12 9.06
CA GLY A 190 24.56 -5.61 9.44
C GLY A 190 24.79 -7.08 9.09
N PHE A 191 23.94 -7.67 8.25
CA PHE A 191 23.98 -9.07 7.83
C PHE A 191 23.81 -9.20 6.32
N PRO A 192 24.55 -10.09 5.64
CA PRO A 192 24.52 -10.19 4.20
C PRO A 192 23.12 -10.50 3.66
N ALA A 193 22.82 -9.97 2.48
CA ALA A 193 21.65 -10.29 1.68
C ALA A 193 22.09 -10.82 0.33
N ASN A 194 21.33 -11.75 -0.23
CA ASN A 194 21.64 -12.36 -1.51
C ASN A 194 20.66 -11.85 -2.58
N PRO A 195 21.15 -11.26 -3.70
CA PRO A 195 20.29 -10.80 -4.78
C PRO A 195 19.38 -11.87 -5.39
N GLN A 196 19.73 -13.16 -5.27
CA GLN A 196 18.90 -14.26 -5.80
C GLN A 196 17.67 -14.56 -4.94
N ASP A 197 17.68 -14.12 -3.68
CA ASP A 197 16.57 -14.29 -2.75
C ASP A 197 15.58 -13.11 -2.80
N ILE A 198 15.85 -12.12 -3.67
CA ILE A 198 15.08 -10.89 -3.81
C ILE A 198 14.22 -10.95 -5.07
N TYR A 199 12.94 -10.61 -4.89
CA TYR A 199 11.94 -10.53 -5.94
C TYR A 199 11.34 -9.14 -5.98
N CYS A 200 11.68 -8.35 -7.00
CA CYS A 200 10.96 -7.14 -7.34
C CYS A 200 9.49 -7.47 -7.63
N SER A 201 8.60 -6.55 -7.26
CA SER A 201 7.15 -6.76 -7.30
C SER A 201 6.43 -5.47 -7.69
N ALA A 202 5.20 -5.59 -8.20
CA ALA A 202 4.30 -4.49 -8.55
C ALA A 202 3.70 -3.83 -7.29
N GLY A 203 4.58 -3.32 -6.43
CA GLY A 203 4.32 -2.99 -5.03
C GLY A 203 4.18 -4.25 -4.17
N ALA A 204 4.29 -4.06 -2.85
CA ALA A 204 4.17 -5.15 -1.87
C ALA A 204 2.88 -5.99 -2.02
N SER A 205 1.78 -5.39 -2.50
CA SER A 205 0.52 -6.11 -2.72
C SER A 205 0.66 -7.33 -3.65
N SER A 206 1.48 -7.23 -4.70
CA SER A 206 1.72 -8.37 -5.59
C SER A 206 2.67 -9.40 -4.99
N GLY A 207 3.58 -8.98 -4.09
CA GLY A 207 4.39 -9.87 -3.27
C GLY A 207 3.52 -10.70 -2.32
N VAL A 208 2.61 -10.05 -1.59
CA VAL A 208 1.62 -10.73 -0.72
C VAL A 208 0.80 -11.73 -1.53
N ASN A 209 0.29 -11.33 -2.69
CA ASN A 209 -0.46 -12.24 -3.56
C ASN A 209 0.37 -13.46 -3.99
N THR A 210 1.62 -13.24 -4.39
CA THR A 210 2.54 -14.32 -4.79
C THR A 210 2.78 -15.30 -3.64
N LEU A 211 3.14 -14.79 -2.47
CA LEU A 211 3.43 -15.60 -1.28
C LEU A 211 2.20 -16.41 -0.85
N LEU A 212 1.03 -15.78 -0.77
CA LEU A 212 -0.19 -16.46 -0.35
C LEU A 212 -0.67 -17.51 -1.36
N ASN A 213 -0.50 -17.29 -2.68
CA ASN A 213 -0.80 -18.31 -3.69
C ASN A 213 0.06 -19.57 -3.55
N VAL A 214 1.31 -19.41 -3.11
CA VAL A 214 2.23 -20.55 -2.93
C VAL A 214 2.03 -21.23 -1.58
N ILE A 215 1.76 -20.45 -0.53
CA ILE A 215 1.55 -20.96 0.83
C ILE A 215 0.19 -21.68 0.97
N CYS A 216 -0.87 -21.14 0.37
CA CYS A 216 -2.22 -21.69 0.50
C CYS A 216 -2.46 -22.80 -0.54
N ASN A 217 -2.35 -24.06 -0.12
CA ASN A 217 -2.42 -25.22 -1.01
C ASN A 217 -3.82 -25.86 -1.13
N GLY A 218 -4.83 -25.30 -0.47
CA GLY A 218 -6.17 -25.90 -0.41
C GLY A 218 -7.10 -25.18 0.55
N PRO A 219 -8.37 -25.63 0.63
CA PRO A 219 -9.39 -25.00 1.46
C PRO A 219 -9.13 -25.09 2.96
N ASP A 220 -8.32 -26.04 3.41
CA ASP A 220 -7.91 -26.23 4.79
C ASP A 220 -6.71 -25.36 5.20
N ALA A 221 -6.06 -24.68 4.25
CA ALA A 221 -4.92 -23.81 4.54
C ALA A 221 -5.37 -22.58 5.34
N GLY A 222 -4.67 -22.30 6.45
CA GLY A 222 -4.90 -21.16 7.32
C GLY A 222 -3.68 -20.24 7.41
N VAL A 223 -3.94 -18.95 7.53
CA VAL A 223 -2.90 -17.93 7.78
C VAL A 223 -3.31 -17.07 8.96
N LEU A 224 -2.40 -16.92 9.92
CA LEU A 224 -2.57 -16.01 11.05
C LEU A 224 -2.48 -14.55 10.58
N VAL A 225 -3.49 -13.75 10.92
CA VAL A 225 -3.59 -12.34 10.52
C VAL A 225 -3.92 -11.48 11.75
N PRO A 226 -3.22 -10.36 11.97
CA PRO A 226 -3.47 -9.49 13.12
C PRO A 226 -4.84 -8.85 13.04
N ILE A 227 -5.49 -8.63 14.17
CA ILE A 227 -6.70 -7.84 14.28
C ILE A 227 -6.43 -6.68 15.25
N PRO A 228 -6.58 -5.42 14.79
CA PRO A 228 -6.98 -4.99 13.45
C PRO A 228 -5.91 -5.27 12.36
N GLN A 229 -6.34 -5.53 11.12
CA GLN A 229 -5.46 -5.83 9.97
C GLN A 229 -5.47 -4.73 8.90
N TYR A 230 -4.50 -4.79 7.98
CA TYR A 230 -4.69 -4.27 6.62
C TYR A 230 -5.54 -5.26 5.78
N PRO A 231 -6.73 -4.88 5.26
CA PRO A 231 -7.68 -5.82 4.66
C PRO A 231 -7.24 -6.55 3.38
N LEU A 232 -6.05 -6.27 2.84
CA LEU A 232 -5.49 -7.01 1.70
C LEU A 232 -5.35 -8.51 2.01
N TYR A 233 -4.94 -8.86 3.24
CA TYR A 233 -4.66 -10.24 3.63
C TYR A 233 -5.93 -11.09 3.62
N THR A 234 -6.95 -10.69 4.38
CA THR A 234 -8.26 -11.37 4.36
C THR A 234 -8.93 -11.40 2.99
N ALA A 235 -8.86 -10.32 2.22
CA ALA A 235 -9.39 -10.31 0.85
C ALA A 235 -8.68 -11.35 -0.02
N THR A 236 -7.34 -11.45 0.07
CA THR A 236 -6.56 -12.41 -0.72
C THR A 236 -6.83 -13.85 -0.26
N LEU A 237 -6.90 -14.12 1.04
CA LEU A 237 -7.26 -15.44 1.56
C LEU A 237 -8.64 -15.88 1.09
N SER A 238 -9.62 -14.97 1.09
CA SER A 238 -10.95 -15.25 0.55
C SER A 238 -10.92 -15.66 -0.92
N LEU A 239 -10.14 -14.94 -1.76
CA LEU A 239 -9.96 -15.27 -3.18
C LEU A 239 -9.32 -16.64 -3.41
N LEU A 240 -8.43 -17.06 -2.50
CA LEU A 240 -7.74 -18.34 -2.54
C LEU A 240 -8.53 -19.50 -1.92
N ASN A 241 -9.76 -19.22 -1.44
CA ASN A 241 -10.55 -20.17 -0.66
C ASN A 241 -9.81 -20.68 0.60
N ALA A 242 -8.98 -19.83 1.21
CA ALA A 242 -8.20 -20.16 2.40
C ALA A 242 -8.77 -19.49 3.66
N HIS A 243 -8.37 -19.98 4.82
CA HIS A 243 -8.82 -19.47 6.12
C HIS A 243 -7.96 -18.32 6.63
N CYS A 244 -8.61 -17.22 7.01
CA CYS A 244 -8.02 -16.26 7.93
C CYS A 244 -8.15 -16.79 9.36
N VAL A 245 -7.03 -16.91 10.06
CA VAL A 245 -6.98 -17.23 11.49
C VAL A 245 -6.65 -15.92 12.23
N PRO A 246 -7.65 -15.19 12.74
CA PRO A 246 -7.40 -13.91 13.38
C PRO A 246 -6.64 -14.08 14.70
N TYR A 247 -5.71 -13.19 15.00
CA TYR A 247 -5.17 -13.03 16.36
C TYR A 247 -5.26 -11.56 16.78
N LEU A 248 -5.65 -11.30 18.02
CA LEU A 248 -5.86 -9.93 18.51
C LEU A 248 -4.52 -9.29 18.90
N LEU A 249 -4.31 -8.05 18.46
CA LEU A 249 -3.28 -7.17 19.00
C LEU A 249 -3.73 -6.60 20.35
N GLU A 250 -2.78 -6.33 21.25
CA GLU A 250 -3.09 -5.80 22.59
C GLU A 250 -3.10 -4.28 22.60
N GLU A 251 -4.30 -3.71 22.46
CA GLU A 251 -4.52 -2.27 22.51
C GLU A 251 -3.93 -1.62 23.78
N GLU A 252 -4.12 -2.27 24.93
CA GLU A 252 -3.68 -1.79 26.23
C GLU A 252 -2.14 -1.78 26.37
N GLN A 253 -1.44 -2.52 25.50
CA GLN A 253 0.02 -2.54 25.38
C GLN A 253 0.49 -1.89 24.07
N ALA A 254 -0.15 -0.78 23.70
CA ALA A 254 0.18 -0.01 22.50
C ALA A 254 0.13 -0.83 21.19
N TRP A 255 -0.85 -1.73 21.08
CA TRP A 255 -1.04 -2.65 19.96
C TRP A 255 0.11 -3.64 19.74
N GLY A 256 0.80 -4.00 20.81
CA GLY A 256 1.83 -5.05 20.82
C GLY A 256 1.28 -6.43 20.42
N THR A 257 2.19 -7.35 20.13
CA THR A 257 1.84 -8.73 19.75
C THR A 257 1.76 -9.63 20.97
N ASN A 258 0.59 -10.22 21.23
CA ASN A 258 0.43 -11.21 22.30
C ASN A 258 0.58 -12.65 21.79
N VAL A 259 1.72 -13.27 22.08
CA VAL A 259 2.00 -14.66 21.70
C VAL A 259 1.03 -15.66 22.32
N LYS A 260 0.47 -15.42 23.52
CA LYS A 260 -0.58 -16.29 24.08
C LYS A 260 -1.85 -16.25 23.24
N ALA A 261 -2.30 -15.07 22.85
CA ALA A 261 -3.47 -14.92 21.97
C ALA A 261 -3.24 -15.60 20.61
N ILE A 262 -2.02 -15.51 20.06
CA ILE A 262 -1.65 -16.23 18.84
C ILE A 262 -1.72 -17.75 19.05
N ARG A 263 -1.15 -18.28 20.15
CA ARG A 263 -1.22 -19.72 20.50
C ARG A 263 -2.66 -20.22 20.60
N GLU A 264 -3.52 -19.48 21.28
CA GLU A 264 -4.95 -19.81 21.42
C GLU A 264 -5.63 -19.88 20.04
N SER A 265 -5.34 -18.91 19.17
CA SER A 265 -5.87 -18.86 17.81
C SER A 265 -5.44 -20.06 16.97
N VAL A 266 -4.18 -20.50 17.12
CA VAL A 266 -3.67 -21.72 16.46
C VAL A 266 -4.34 -22.97 16.99
N ILE A 267 -4.50 -23.10 18.31
CA ILE A 267 -5.18 -24.26 18.92
C ILE A 267 -6.61 -24.37 18.41
N GLN A 268 -7.34 -23.26 18.39
CA GLN A 268 -8.71 -23.22 17.87
C GLN A 268 -8.76 -23.61 16.39
N ALA A 269 -7.89 -23.03 15.56
CA ALA A 269 -7.82 -23.34 14.12
C ALA A 269 -7.51 -24.83 13.87
N LYS A 270 -6.50 -25.38 14.56
CA LYS A 270 -6.14 -26.80 14.46
C LYS A 270 -7.30 -27.71 14.89
N SER A 271 -8.04 -27.34 15.94
CA SER A 271 -9.22 -28.10 16.40
C SER A 271 -10.38 -28.08 15.38
N ALA A 272 -10.45 -27.04 14.55
CA ALA A 272 -11.41 -26.92 13.45
C ALA A 272 -10.94 -27.59 12.14
N GLY A 273 -9.80 -28.29 12.15
CA GLY A 273 -9.24 -28.95 10.97
C GLY A 273 -8.51 -28.00 10.02
N ILE A 274 -8.15 -26.80 10.47
CA ILE A 274 -7.39 -25.82 9.68
C ILE A 274 -5.89 -26.08 9.86
N ASN A 275 -5.19 -26.24 8.75
CA ASN A 275 -3.74 -26.34 8.71
C ASN A 275 -3.14 -24.93 8.67
N VAL A 276 -2.72 -24.40 9.82
CA VAL A 276 -2.10 -23.07 9.90
C VAL A 276 -0.67 -23.14 9.37
N ARG A 277 -0.37 -22.39 8.30
CA ARG A 277 0.91 -22.49 7.56
C ARG A 277 1.80 -21.26 7.66
N ALA A 278 1.21 -20.11 7.99
CA ALA A 278 1.94 -18.85 8.03
C ALA A 278 1.37 -17.88 9.06
N ILE A 279 2.21 -16.94 9.47
CA ILE A 279 1.83 -15.77 10.26
C ILE A 279 2.22 -14.48 9.53
N VAL A 280 1.25 -13.58 9.40
CA VAL A 280 1.47 -12.24 8.86
C VAL A 280 1.74 -11.29 10.01
N ILE A 281 2.82 -10.51 9.92
CA ILE A 281 3.10 -9.38 10.80
C ILE A 281 3.13 -8.11 9.96
N ILE A 282 2.50 -7.04 10.46
CA ILE A 282 2.52 -5.72 9.82
C ILE A 282 3.27 -4.78 10.76
N ASN A 283 4.49 -4.38 10.39
CA ASN A 283 5.35 -3.60 11.28
C ASN A 283 6.20 -2.56 10.50
N PRO A 284 6.05 -1.26 10.77
CA PRO A 284 5.03 -0.62 11.59
C PRO A 284 3.58 -0.89 11.13
N GLY A 285 2.66 -0.94 12.09
CA GLY A 285 1.29 -1.42 11.95
C GLY A 285 0.36 -0.51 11.16
N ASN A 286 -0.53 -1.12 10.38
CA ASN A 286 -1.69 -0.48 9.73
C ASN A 286 -2.92 -1.34 10.06
N PRO A 287 -3.92 -0.80 10.76
CA PRO A 287 -4.20 0.63 10.95
C PRO A 287 -3.61 1.29 12.21
N THR A 288 -2.98 0.53 13.10
CA THR A 288 -2.68 0.96 14.48
C THR A 288 -1.59 2.02 14.62
N GLY A 289 -0.65 2.10 13.67
CA GLY A 289 0.51 2.98 13.77
C GLY A 289 1.57 2.53 14.77
N ALA A 290 1.40 1.36 15.40
CA ALA A 290 2.35 0.81 16.37
C ALA A 290 3.62 0.30 15.70
N SER A 291 4.75 0.40 16.39
CA SER A 291 6.02 -0.21 15.98
C SER A 291 6.41 -1.26 16.99
N LEU A 292 6.61 -2.49 16.53
CA LEU A 292 7.01 -3.59 17.40
C LEU A 292 8.40 -3.36 18.00
N SER A 293 8.55 -3.71 19.26
CA SER A 293 9.86 -3.74 19.91
C SER A 293 10.71 -4.91 19.39
N ALA A 294 12.03 -4.85 19.60
CA ALA A 294 12.91 -5.97 19.25
C ALA A 294 12.55 -7.28 20.01
N GLU A 295 11.98 -7.16 21.23
CA GLU A 295 11.52 -8.31 22.00
C GLU A 295 10.22 -8.89 21.41
N ASP A 296 9.29 -8.06 20.94
CA ASP A 296 8.09 -8.56 20.25
C ASP A 296 8.46 -9.29 18.95
N VAL A 297 9.39 -8.74 18.17
CA VAL A 297 9.90 -9.41 16.95
C VAL A 297 10.52 -10.76 17.30
N LYS A 298 11.33 -10.83 18.36
CA LYS A 298 11.89 -12.09 18.87
C LYS A 298 10.80 -13.07 19.25
N ASN A 299 9.82 -12.65 20.05
CA ASN A 299 8.74 -13.49 20.54
C ASN A 299 7.93 -14.11 19.40
N VAL A 300 7.71 -13.36 18.31
CA VAL A 300 7.08 -13.88 17.10
C VAL A 300 7.96 -14.91 16.39
N LEU A 301 9.26 -14.63 16.22
CA LEU A 301 10.19 -15.56 15.57
C LEU A 301 10.34 -16.87 16.35
N GLU A 302 10.37 -16.80 17.67
CA GLU A 302 10.35 -17.97 18.55
C GLU A 302 9.07 -18.77 18.42
N PHE A 303 7.92 -18.11 18.42
CA PHE A 303 6.65 -18.76 18.17
C PHE A 303 6.58 -19.44 16.78
N ALA A 304 7.06 -18.76 15.74
CA ALA A 304 7.07 -19.30 14.38
C ALA A 304 7.99 -20.53 14.24
N ALA A 305 9.14 -20.52 14.91
CA ALA A 305 10.05 -21.67 14.96
C ALA A 305 9.41 -22.87 15.66
N GLU A 306 8.72 -22.65 16.79
CA GLU A 306 8.04 -23.72 17.53
C GLU A 306 6.87 -24.36 16.76
N GLU A 307 6.09 -23.53 16.05
CA GLU A 307 4.90 -23.99 15.33
C GLU A 307 5.16 -24.34 13.85
N ASN A 308 6.40 -24.21 13.37
CA ASN A 308 6.80 -24.40 11.96
C ASN A 308 5.98 -23.53 11.00
N LEU A 309 5.91 -22.22 11.27
CA LEU A 309 5.15 -21.26 10.49
C LEU A 309 6.07 -20.43 9.60
N VAL A 310 5.65 -20.20 8.36
CA VAL A 310 6.24 -19.17 7.51
C VAL A 310 5.91 -17.79 8.08
N VAL A 311 6.91 -16.93 8.26
CA VAL A 311 6.71 -15.54 8.69
C VAL A 311 6.62 -14.64 7.46
N ILE A 312 5.50 -13.93 7.31
CA ILE A 312 5.32 -12.87 6.31
C ILE A 312 5.44 -11.54 7.03
N ALA A 313 6.59 -10.87 6.89
CA ALA A 313 6.86 -9.57 7.52
C ALA A 313 6.56 -8.42 6.54
N ASP A 314 5.42 -7.76 6.70
CA ASP A 314 5.03 -6.58 5.94
C ASP A 314 5.66 -5.32 6.54
N GLU A 315 6.81 -4.94 6.00
CA GLU A 315 7.68 -3.86 6.49
C GLU A 315 7.60 -2.60 5.61
N VAL A 316 6.44 -2.35 4.98
CA VAL A 316 6.26 -1.22 4.05
C VAL A 316 6.40 0.15 4.69
N TYR A 317 6.27 0.25 6.02
CA TYR A 317 6.39 1.48 6.79
C TYR A 317 7.72 1.62 7.54
N GLN A 318 8.73 0.80 7.24
CA GLN A 318 9.98 0.75 8.03
C GLN A 318 10.74 2.08 8.15
N THR A 319 10.53 3.04 7.24
CA THR A 319 11.14 4.38 7.32
C THR A 319 10.23 5.41 8.01
N ASN A 320 8.97 5.07 8.28
CA ASN A 320 8.01 5.87 9.04
C ASN A 320 8.00 5.44 10.50
N VAL A 321 9.06 5.74 11.22
CA VAL A 321 9.13 5.56 12.67
C VAL A 321 9.42 6.93 13.29
N PHE A 322 8.52 7.38 14.17
CA PHE A 322 8.62 8.65 14.89
C PHE A 322 9.14 8.44 16.32
N ALA A 323 8.88 7.27 16.91
CA ALA A 323 9.36 6.89 18.24
C ALA A 323 10.03 5.51 18.20
N GLY A 324 11.18 5.39 18.84
CA GLY A 324 11.98 4.16 18.86
C GLY A 324 12.76 3.91 17.56
N GLU A 325 13.20 2.67 17.38
CA GLU A 325 13.96 2.23 16.20
C GLU A 325 13.26 1.05 15.53
N PHE A 326 13.26 1.05 14.20
CA PHE A 326 12.78 -0.09 13.43
C PHE A 326 13.75 -1.27 13.53
N THR A 327 13.26 -2.43 13.94
CA THR A 327 13.99 -3.70 13.86
C THR A 327 13.36 -4.58 12.78
N SER A 328 14.10 -4.85 11.71
CA SER A 328 13.63 -5.78 10.68
C SER A 328 13.57 -7.21 11.22
N PHE A 329 12.60 -7.98 10.76
CA PHE A 329 12.50 -9.40 11.10
C PHE A 329 13.75 -10.17 10.66
N LYS A 330 14.32 -9.80 9.51
CA LYS A 330 15.58 -10.40 9.03
C LYS A 330 16.73 -10.14 10.00
N LYS A 331 16.95 -8.89 10.43
CA LYS A 331 18.01 -8.55 11.39
C LYS A 331 17.86 -9.38 12.67
N ARG A 332 16.65 -9.41 13.25
CA ARG A 332 16.44 -10.15 14.50
C ARG A 332 16.59 -11.66 14.31
N LEU A 333 16.11 -12.23 13.19
CA LEU A 333 16.29 -13.64 12.89
C LEU A 333 17.78 -14.01 12.78
N ARG A 334 18.60 -13.19 12.11
CA ARG A 334 20.05 -13.44 12.01
C ARG A 334 20.77 -13.34 13.35
N GLN A 335 20.39 -12.38 14.19
CA GLN A 335 20.90 -12.29 15.56
C GLN A 335 20.54 -13.53 16.38
N LEU A 336 19.28 -13.97 16.32
CA LEU A 336 18.83 -15.18 17.01
C LEU A 336 19.54 -16.45 16.54
N GLN A 337 19.80 -16.60 15.24
CA GLN A 337 20.57 -17.72 14.70
C GLN A 337 22.04 -17.71 15.18
N GLN A 338 22.61 -16.53 15.47
CA GLN A 338 23.94 -16.43 16.09
C GLN A 338 23.89 -16.71 17.60
N GLU A 339 22.86 -16.22 18.29
CA GLU A 339 22.65 -16.39 19.74
C GLU A 339 22.34 -17.86 20.09
N GLU A 340 21.48 -18.52 19.32
CA GLU A 340 21.05 -19.91 19.51
C GLU A 340 21.09 -20.70 18.18
N PRO A 341 22.29 -21.17 17.76
CA PRO A 341 22.45 -21.93 16.51
C PRO A 341 21.52 -23.15 16.44
N LYS A 342 21.00 -23.47 15.25
CA LYS A 342 20.05 -24.56 14.95
C LYS A 342 18.62 -24.37 15.42
N LYS A 343 18.35 -23.54 16.43
CA LYS A 343 16.97 -23.35 16.92
C LYS A 343 16.10 -22.61 15.90
N TYR A 344 16.69 -21.65 15.18
CA TYR A 344 16.00 -20.75 14.25
C TYR A 344 16.43 -20.95 12.78
N ASP A 345 17.23 -21.98 12.49
CA ASP A 345 17.83 -22.19 11.17
C ASP A 345 16.78 -22.56 10.11
N ASP A 346 15.69 -23.23 10.53
CA ASP A 346 14.59 -23.68 9.68
C ASP A 346 13.43 -22.65 9.60
N VAL A 347 13.59 -21.45 10.16
CA VAL A 347 12.57 -20.40 10.05
C VAL A 347 12.52 -19.85 8.63
N GLU A 348 11.39 -20.05 7.96
CA GLU A 348 11.07 -19.45 6.67
C GLU A 348 10.50 -18.03 6.85
N LEU A 349 11.19 -17.02 6.35
CA LEU A 349 10.82 -15.60 6.46
C LEU A 349 10.73 -14.95 5.08
N ALA A 350 9.61 -14.29 4.80
CA ALA A 350 9.40 -13.43 3.64
C ALA A 350 9.15 -11.98 4.09
N SER A 351 10.14 -11.11 3.90
CA SER A 351 10.05 -9.68 4.26
C SER A 351 9.65 -8.85 3.04
N LEU A 352 8.62 -7.99 3.16
CA LEU A 352 8.11 -7.15 2.07
C LEU A 352 8.40 -5.66 2.29
N HIS A 353 8.71 -4.95 1.21
CA HIS A 353 8.83 -3.50 1.21
C HIS A 353 8.28 -2.86 -0.08
N SER A 354 8.06 -1.53 -0.07
CA SER A 354 7.35 -0.82 -1.14
C SER A 354 7.75 0.64 -1.26
N VAL A 355 7.80 1.14 -2.49
CA VAL A 355 8.04 2.58 -2.79
C VAL A 355 6.81 3.45 -2.51
N SER A 356 5.68 2.83 -2.18
CA SER A 356 4.39 3.53 -2.08
C SER A 356 4.24 4.40 -0.83
N LYS A 357 4.97 4.07 0.23
CA LYS A 357 4.75 4.61 1.57
C LYS A 357 5.90 5.52 2.00
N GLY A 358 5.76 6.09 3.17
CA GLY A 358 6.69 7.06 3.74
C GLY A 358 6.96 8.31 2.93
N MET A 359 8.17 8.81 3.13
CA MET A 359 8.67 10.01 2.50
C MET A 359 8.83 9.81 0.98
N VAL A 360 8.95 8.56 0.52
CA VAL A 360 8.92 8.22 -0.91
C VAL A 360 7.52 8.50 -1.49
N GLY A 361 6.48 7.86 -0.95
CA GLY A 361 5.08 8.20 -1.25
C GLY A 361 4.62 7.97 -2.69
N GLU A 362 5.32 7.16 -3.48
CA GLU A 362 5.10 6.98 -4.92
C GLU A 362 4.11 5.84 -5.23
N CYS A 363 2.90 5.90 -4.65
CA CYS A 363 1.88 4.85 -4.72
C CYS A 363 1.53 4.38 -6.14
N GLY A 364 1.53 5.30 -7.11
CA GLY A 364 1.17 5.04 -8.51
C GLY A 364 2.27 4.32 -9.31
N GLN A 365 3.52 4.36 -8.84
CA GLN A 365 4.67 3.78 -9.53
C GLN A 365 4.76 2.26 -9.40
N ARG A 366 4.01 1.69 -8.44
CA ARG A 366 3.89 0.24 -8.23
C ARG A 366 5.23 -0.47 -8.13
N GLY A 367 6.21 0.12 -7.44
CA GLY A 367 7.49 -0.53 -7.10
C GLY A 367 7.49 -1.16 -5.71
N GLY A 368 8.15 -2.30 -5.55
CA GLY A 368 8.37 -2.96 -4.27
C GLY A 368 9.21 -4.21 -4.42
N TYR A 369 9.49 -4.91 -3.31
CA TYR A 369 10.15 -6.20 -3.33
C TYR A 369 9.68 -7.08 -2.17
N PHE A 370 10.01 -8.37 -2.26
CA PHE A 370 10.12 -9.23 -1.10
C PHE A 370 11.44 -10.00 -1.12
N GLU A 371 11.99 -10.28 0.06
CA GLU A 371 13.18 -11.13 0.26
C GLU A 371 12.76 -12.44 0.93
N LEU A 372 13.28 -13.56 0.44
CA LEU A 372 13.11 -14.88 1.05
C LEU A 372 14.32 -15.24 1.91
N VAL A 373 14.08 -15.79 3.10
CA VAL A 373 15.12 -16.29 4.00
C VAL A 373 14.68 -17.65 4.53
N GLY A 374 15.55 -18.66 4.46
CA GLY A 374 15.29 -19.99 5.02
C GLY A 374 14.39 -20.90 4.18
N PHE A 375 13.88 -20.43 3.04
CA PHE A 375 13.01 -21.23 2.16
C PHE A 375 13.75 -22.39 1.50
N ASP A 376 13.07 -23.54 1.38
CA ASP A 376 13.55 -24.66 0.58
C ASP A 376 13.80 -24.23 -0.89
N PRO A 377 14.95 -24.56 -1.51
CA PRO A 377 15.27 -24.13 -2.88
C PRO A 377 14.27 -24.59 -3.95
N LEU A 378 13.63 -25.75 -3.77
CA LEU A 378 12.60 -26.23 -4.70
C LEU A 378 11.29 -25.46 -4.54
N VAL A 379 10.96 -25.02 -3.32
CA VAL A 379 9.84 -24.09 -3.06
C VAL A 379 10.14 -22.72 -3.67
N ALA A 380 11.35 -22.17 -3.47
CA ALA A 380 11.78 -20.93 -4.09
C ALA A 380 11.70 -21.00 -5.64
N ALA A 381 12.03 -22.15 -6.24
CA ALA A 381 11.84 -22.37 -7.67
C ALA A 381 10.36 -22.34 -8.11
N GLN A 382 9.42 -22.78 -7.25
CA GLN A 382 7.98 -22.64 -7.53
C GLN A 382 7.51 -21.18 -7.41
N ILE A 383 8.07 -20.41 -6.47
CA ILE A 383 7.82 -18.97 -6.37
C ILE A 383 8.31 -18.26 -7.64
N TYR A 384 9.54 -18.57 -8.09
CA TYR A 384 10.06 -18.07 -9.37
C TYR A 384 9.14 -18.43 -10.54
N LYS A 385 8.71 -19.69 -10.63
CA LYS A 385 7.76 -20.14 -11.66
C LYS A 385 6.48 -19.30 -11.64
N PHE A 386 5.88 -19.08 -10.46
CA PHE A 386 4.68 -18.27 -10.32
C PHE A 386 4.89 -16.85 -10.83
N VAL A 387 5.97 -16.18 -10.40
CA VAL A 387 6.29 -14.82 -10.84
C VAL A 387 6.55 -14.76 -12.35
N SER A 388 7.21 -15.77 -12.92
CA SER A 388 7.53 -15.82 -14.36
C SER A 388 6.29 -15.89 -15.27
N ILE A 389 5.15 -16.41 -14.78
CA ILE A 389 3.88 -16.40 -15.52
C ILE A 389 3.41 -14.97 -15.80
N MET A 390 3.74 -14.04 -14.89
CA MET A 390 3.42 -12.61 -14.99
C MET A 390 4.53 -11.79 -15.68
N LEU A 391 5.55 -12.46 -16.22
CA LEU A 391 6.72 -11.88 -16.89
C LEU A 391 7.64 -11.12 -15.94
N CYS A 392 7.35 -9.86 -15.60
CA CYS A 392 8.09 -9.04 -14.63
C CYS A 392 7.24 -7.85 -14.16
N PRO A 393 7.53 -7.23 -13.00
CA PRO A 393 6.88 -5.97 -12.62
C PRO A 393 7.31 -4.81 -13.55
N PRO A 394 6.56 -3.70 -13.62
CA PRO A 394 6.94 -2.54 -14.45
C PRO A 394 8.36 -2.05 -14.14
N VAL A 395 9.20 -1.93 -15.18
CA VAL A 395 10.63 -1.62 -15.01
C VAL A 395 10.87 -0.23 -14.42
N VAL A 396 10.03 0.76 -14.73
CA VAL A 396 10.09 2.09 -14.10
C VAL A 396 9.92 2.00 -12.57
N GLY A 397 9.00 1.16 -12.09
CA GLY A 397 8.81 0.90 -10.66
C GLY A 397 10.01 0.20 -10.02
N GLN A 398 10.73 -0.65 -10.77
CA GLN A 398 12.00 -1.24 -10.34
C GLN A 398 13.10 -0.16 -10.26
N CYS A 399 13.22 0.72 -11.26
CA CYS A 399 14.18 1.82 -11.23
C CYS A 399 13.97 2.71 -10.00
N LEU A 400 12.72 3.08 -9.71
CA LEU A 400 12.41 3.83 -8.50
C LEU A 400 12.74 3.07 -7.22
N LEU A 401 12.54 1.75 -7.20
CA LEU A 401 12.96 0.93 -6.07
C LEU A 401 14.46 1.07 -5.81
N GLU A 402 15.29 1.05 -6.86
CA GLU A 402 16.74 1.29 -6.76
C GLU A 402 17.05 2.66 -6.14
N LEU A 403 16.36 3.72 -6.58
CA LEU A 403 16.54 5.07 -6.05
C LEU A 403 16.12 5.19 -4.57
N MET A 404 15.07 4.47 -4.18
CA MET A 404 14.60 4.44 -2.79
C MET A 404 15.64 3.78 -1.87
N VAL A 405 16.22 2.66 -2.29
CA VAL A 405 17.16 1.88 -1.46
C VAL A 405 18.60 2.40 -1.54
N ASN A 406 18.92 3.20 -2.56
CA ASN A 406 20.23 3.80 -2.77
C ASN A 406 20.10 5.30 -3.12
N PRO A 407 19.57 6.13 -2.20
CA PRO A 407 19.36 7.56 -2.41
C PRO A 407 20.69 8.33 -2.48
N PRO A 408 20.68 9.63 -2.86
CA PRO A 408 21.87 10.45 -2.84
C PRO A 408 22.57 10.43 -1.47
N LYS A 409 23.90 10.35 -1.47
CA LYS A 409 24.75 10.28 -0.28
C LYS A 409 25.46 11.60 -0.01
N LYS A 410 25.86 11.83 1.25
CA LYS A 410 26.58 13.05 1.63
C LYS A 410 27.82 13.26 0.76
N GLY A 411 27.91 14.42 0.12
CA GLY A 411 28.96 14.76 -0.84
C GLY A 411 28.52 14.66 -2.30
N GLU A 412 27.38 14.02 -2.59
CA GLU A 412 26.79 14.02 -3.92
C GLU A 412 25.95 15.31 -4.15
N PRO A 413 25.93 15.87 -5.37
CA PRO A 413 25.27 17.14 -5.67
C PRO A 413 23.80 17.25 -5.24
N SER A 414 23.01 16.19 -5.41
CA SER A 414 21.58 16.18 -5.08
C SER A 414 21.27 15.95 -3.59
N TYR A 415 22.28 15.60 -2.78
CA TYR A 415 22.08 15.19 -1.39
C TYR A 415 21.36 16.23 -0.53
N GLU A 416 21.80 17.49 -0.58
CA GLU A 416 21.24 18.54 0.30
C GLU A 416 19.76 18.80 -0.01
N LEU A 417 19.39 18.79 -1.29
CA LEU A 417 17.98 18.95 -1.70
C LEU A 417 17.16 17.72 -1.30
N TYR A 418 17.64 16.52 -1.63
CA TYR A 418 16.98 15.26 -1.26
C TYR A 418 16.72 15.20 0.26
N HIS A 419 17.75 15.48 1.06
CA HIS A 419 17.67 15.43 2.52
C HIS A 419 16.69 16.49 3.07
N LYS A 420 16.68 17.69 2.49
CA LYS A 420 15.70 18.75 2.84
C LYS A 420 14.27 18.33 2.53
N GLU A 421 14.01 17.78 1.34
CA GLU A 421 12.68 17.31 0.93
C GLU A 421 12.21 16.15 1.81
N TYR A 422 13.05 15.14 1.97
CA TYR A 422 12.75 13.94 2.74
C TYR A 422 12.44 14.27 4.21
N ASN A 423 13.28 15.07 4.88
CA ASN A 423 13.05 15.46 6.27
C ASN A 423 11.87 16.42 6.41
N GLY A 424 11.68 17.35 5.48
CA GLY A 424 10.52 18.24 5.48
C GLY A 424 9.20 17.45 5.42
N ILE A 425 9.15 16.40 4.61
CA ILE A 425 7.99 15.48 4.57
C ILE A 425 7.84 14.74 5.90
N ARG A 426 8.92 14.14 6.41
CA ARG A 426 8.90 13.40 7.68
C ARG A 426 8.40 14.26 8.84
N ASP A 427 8.97 15.46 9.00
CA ASP A 427 8.66 16.37 10.09
C ASP A 427 7.22 16.90 9.96
N GLY A 428 6.76 17.16 8.73
CA GLY A 428 5.37 17.51 8.45
C GLY A 428 4.38 16.40 8.81
N LEU A 429 4.71 15.14 8.51
CA LEU A 429 3.90 13.99 8.90
C LEU A 429 3.82 13.84 10.42
N HIS A 430 4.97 13.93 11.10
CA HIS A 430 5.02 13.80 12.56
C HIS A 430 4.22 14.91 13.26
N LYS A 431 4.35 16.17 12.81
CA LYS A 431 3.57 17.29 13.32
C LYS A 431 2.06 17.05 13.19
N ARG A 432 1.61 16.55 12.04
CA ARG A 432 0.18 16.27 11.81
C ARG A 432 -0.31 15.07 12.63
N ALA A 433 0.52 14.05 12.80
CA ALA A 433 0.22 12.92 13.66
C ALA A 433 -0.02 13.34 15.11
N LEU A 434 0.86 14.18 15.65
CA LEU A 434 0.72 14.73 17.00
C LEU A 434 -0.52 15.63 17.14
N ALA A 435 -0.80 16.48 16.15
CA ALA A 435 -2.00 17.33 16.19
C ALA A 435 -3.31 16.52 16.25
N LEU A 436 -3.43 15.43 15.48
CA LEU A 436 -4.58 14.53 15.57
C LEU A 436 -4.63 13.80 16.92
N TYR A 437 -3.48 13.32 17.39
CA TYR A 437 -3.38 12.65 18.68
C TYR A 437 -3.83 13.57 19.83
N ASP A 438 -3.34 14.80 19.87
CA ASP A 438 -3.72 15.79 20.89
C ASP A 438 -5.21 16.16 20.84
N ALA A 439 -5.81 16.16 19.65
CA ALA A 439 -7.24 16.40 19.47
C ALA A 439 -8.08 15.22 19.99
N PHE A 440 -7.68 13.98 19.69
CA PHE A 440 -8.37 12.79 20.19
C PHE A 440 -8.33 12.70 21.72
N ARG A 441 -7.23 13.12 22.35
CA ARG A 441 -7.12 13.18 23.82
C ARG A 441 -8.09 14.14 24.50
N GLN A 442 -8.68 15.08 23.74
CA GLN A 442 -9.64 16.07 24.26
C GLN A 442 -11.10 15.63 24.07
N MET A 443 -11.34 14.56 23.30
CA MET A 443 -12.68 14.07 22.95
C MET A 443 -13.21 13.10 24.01
N GLU A 444 -14.45 13.31 24.47
CA GLU A 444 -15.09 12.49 25.51
C GLU A 444 -15.23 11.03 25.06
N GLY A 445 -14.67 10.09 25.83
CA GLY A 445 -14.76 8.66 25.50
C GLY A 445 -13.93 8.26 24.28
N VAL A 446 -12.91 9.05 23.90
CA VAL A 446 -11.95 8.69 22.86
C VAL A 446 -10.59 8.43 23.47
N GLU A 447 -10.01 7.28 23.12
CA GLU A 447 -8.66 6.89 23.52
C GLU A 447 -7.84 6.60 22.26
N CYS A 448 -6.59 7.04 22.25
CA CYS A 448 -5.68 6.82 21.14
C CYS A 448 -4.28 6.61 21.69
N GLN A 449 -3.52 5.72 21.07
CA GLN A 449 -2.10 5.56 21.37
C GLN A 449 -1.27 6.62 20.67
N GLU A 450 -0.10 6.93 21.24
CA GLU A 450 0.84 7.89 20.66
C GLU A 450 1.31 7.39 19.27
N PRO A 451 1.41 8.27 18.25
CA PRO A 451 1.86 7.87 16.92
C PRO A 451 3.33 7.43 16.91
N GLN A 452 3.56 6.11 16.96
CA GLN A 452 4.91 5.54 16.89
C GLN A 452 5.43 5.47 15.45
N GLY A 453 4.56 5.24 14.46
CA GLY A 453 4.97 5.10 13.07
C GLY A 453 3.84 5.04 12.04
N ALA A 454 4.17 4.53 10.86
CA ALA A 454 3.29 4.43 9.69
C ALA A 454 2.68 5.78 9.26
N MET A 455 1.37 5.80 8.97
CA MET A 455 0.63 6.94 8.40
C MET A 455 -0.77 7.10 9.01
N TYR A 456 -1.06 6.41 10.11
CA TYR A 456 -2.41 6.24 10.62
C TYR A 456 -2.48 6.37 12.13
N LEU A 457 -3.67 6.75 12.60
CA LEU A 457 -4.11 6.59 13.98
C LEU A 457 -5.38 5.74 13.97
N PHE A 458 -5.56 4.98 15.04
CA PHE A 458 -6.70 4.08 15.22
C PHE A 458 -7.32 4.26 16.61
N PRO A 459 -7.96 5.43 16.86
CA PRO A 459 -8.60 5.69 18.14
C PRO A 459 -9.75 4.72 18.43
N THR A 460 -9.88 4.35 19.70
CA THR A 460 -11.08 3.76 20.28
C THR A 460 -12.10 4.85 20.57
N ILE A 461 -13.38 4.57 20.30
CA ILE A 461 -14.51 5.44 20.60
C ILE A 461 -15.52 4.71 21.50
N THR A 462 -15.91 5.33 22.59
CA THR A 462 -17.00 4.88 23.46
C THR A 462 -18.25 5.69 23.13
N LEU A 463 -19.21 5.05 22.46
CA LEU A 463 -20.44 5.73 22.05
C LEU A 463 -21.57 5.57 23.08
N PRO A 464 -22.41 6.60 23.29
CA PRO A 464 -23.60 6.49 24.15
C PRO A 464 -24.58 5.41 23.66
N ALA A 465 -25.32 4.79 24.58
CA ALA A 465 -26.30 3.74 24.24
C ALA A 465 -27.31 4.17 23.18
N LYS A 466 -27.82 5.42 23.26
CA LYS A 466 -28.76 5.96 22.25
C LYS A 466 -28.14 6.07 20.85
N ALA A 467 -26.83 6.29 20.75
CA ALA A 467 -26.14 6.31 19.45
C ALA A 467 -26.04 4.89 18.86
N ILE A 468 -25.83 3.89 19.71
CA ILE A 468 -25.81 2.48 19.33
C ILE A 468 -27.22 2.04 18.90
N GLU A 469 -28.25 2.40 19.66
CA GLU A 469 -29.66 2.15 19.29
C GLU A 469 -30.01 2.79 17.95
N ALA A 470 -29.64 4.07 17.73
CA ALA A 470 -29.86 4.75 16.45
C ALA A 470 -29.11 4.07 15.28
N ALA A 471 -27.89 3.57 15.51
CA ALA A 471 -27.16 2.81 14.50
C ALA A 471 -27.90 1.50 14.12
N VAL A 472 -28.44 0.80 15.12
CA VAL A 472 -29.25 -0.42 14.92
C VAL A 472 -30.55 -0.11 14.16
N GLU A 473 -31.23 0.99 14.48
CA GLU A 473 -32.43 1.44 13.75
C GLU A 473 -32.15 1.71 12.26
N GLU A 474 -30.93 2.14 11.93
CA GLU A 474 -30.47 2.35 10.55
C GLU A 474 -29.83 1.10 9.91
N GLY A 475 -29.78 -0.03 10.64
CA GLY A 475 -29.18 -1.27 10.16
C GLY A 475 -27.67 -1.17 9.92
N ARG A 476 -26.95 -0.33 10.67
CA ARG A 476 -25.51 -0.08 10.53
C ARG A 476 -24.74 -0.48 11.78
N ALA A 477 -23.46 -0.82 11.61
CA ALA A 477 -22.54 -0.92 12.73
C ALA A 477 -22.36 0.45 13.39
N ALA A 478 -22.16 0.48 14.72
CA ALA A 478 -22.09 1.73 15.48
C ALA A 478 -20.91 2.63 15.05
N ASP A 479 -19.76 2.03 14.71
CA ASP A 479 -18.60 2.76 14.19
C ASP A 479 -18.84 3.30 12.78
N GLU A 480 -19.48 2.54 11.90
CA GLU A 480 -19.90 2.97 10.57
C GLU A 480 -20.89 4.14 10.64
N PHE A 481 -21.87 4.05 11.55
CA PHE A 481 -22.82 5.12 11.82
C PHE A 481 -22.11 6.41 12.27
N TYR A 482 -21.20 6.31 13.25
CA TYR A 482 -20.39 7.44 13.69
C TYR A 482 -19.58 8.06 12.54
N CYS A 483 -18.87 7.24 11.76
CA CYS A 483 -18.05 7.72 10.64
C CYS A 483 -18.90 8.37 9.53
N MET A 484 -20.09 7.84 9.24
CA MET A 484 -20.99 8.42 8.25
C MET A 484 -21.50 9.80 8.71
N ARG A 485 -21.92 9.90 9.98
CA ARG A 485 -22.35 11.18 10.56
C ARG A 485 -21.22 12.20 10.58
N LEU A 486 -19.98 11.77 10.87
CA LEU A 486 -18.80 12.63 10.79
C LEU A 486 -18.63 13.20 9.37
N LEU A 487 -18.67 12.33 8.35
CA LEU A 487 -18.53 12.74 6.96
C LEU A 487 -19.62 13.74 6.54
N GLU A 488 -20.88 13.47 6.86
CA GLU A 488 -22.03 14.32 6.50
C GLU A 488 -22.02 15.68 7.21
N ALA A 489 -21.45 15.76 8.42
CA ALA A 489 -21.36 16.99 9.18
C ALA A 489 -20.12 17.84 8.86
N THR A 490 -19.01 17.21 8.47
CA THR A 490 -17.69 17.89 8.43
C THR A 490 -16.95 17.81 7.10
N GLY A 491 -17.37 16.90 6.22
CA GLY A 491 -16.64 16.57 5.00
C GLY A 491 -15.40 15.70 5.25
N VAL A 492 -15.12 15.28 6.49
CA VAL A 492 -13.96 14.45 6.82
C VAL A 492 -14.31 12.97 6.62
N CYS A 493 -13.65 12.32 5.65
CA CYS A 493 -13.83 10.90 5.37
C CYS A 493 -12.79 10.07 6.13
N VAL A 494 -13.24 9.27 7.10
CA VAL A 494 -12.44 8.26 7.82
C VAL A 494 -12.89 6.84 7.42
N VAL A 495 -12.29 5.79 8.00
CA VAL A 495 -12.73 4.39 7.78
C VAL A 495 -13.14 3.77 9.11
N PRO A 496 -14.34 3.16 9.24
CA PRO A 496 -14.77 2.53 10.48
C PRO A 496 -13.92 1.31 10.85
N GLY A 497 -13.77 1.04 12.14
CA GLY A 497 -12.97 -0.05 12.71
C GLY A 497 -13.40 -1.44 12.24
N SER A 498 -14.70 -1.63 12.04
CA SER A 498 -15.31 -2.84 11.46
C SER A 498 -14.73 -3.24 10.10
N GLY A 499 -14.18 -2.28 9.34
CA GLY A 499 -13.47 -2.55 8.08
C GLY A 499 -12.10 -3.24 8.24
N PHE A 500 -11.51 -3.20 9.44
CA PHE A 500 -10.20 -3.77 9.77
C PHE A 500 -10.31 -5.00 10.68
N GLY A 501 -11.50 -5.27 11.22
CA GLY A 501 -11.68 -6.16 12.36
C GLY A 501 -11.27 -5.47 13.66
N GLN A 502 -11.94 -5.80 14.76
CA GLN A 502 -11.65 -5.27 16.09
C GLN A 502 -12.09 -6.27 17.16
N LYS A 503 -11.62 -6.09 18.39
CA LYS A 503 -12.07 -6.86 19.56
C LYS A 503 -13.59 -6.71 19.71
N GLU A 504 -14.27 -7.75 20.18
CA GLU A 504 -15.71 -7.68 20.40
C GLU A 504 -16.03 -6.58 21.42
N ASN A 505 -17.13 -5.85 21.21
CA ASN A 505 -17.58 -4.74 22.05
C ASN A 505 -16.63 -3.53 22.11
N THR A 506 -15.66 -3.41 21.19
CA THR A 506 -14.90 -2.18 20.98
C THR A 506 -15.25 -1.55 19.64
N LEU A 507 -15.13 -0.23 19.55
CA LEU A 507 -15.43 0.54 18.36
C LEU A 507 -14.26 1.46 18.05
N HIS A 508 -13.90 1.54 16.78
CA HIS A 508 -12.78 2.36 16.35
C HIS A 508 -13.09 3.06 15.04
N PHE A 509 -12.19 3.96 14.64
CA PHE A 509 -12.05 4.36 13.24
C PHE A 509 -10.58 4.59 12.93
N ARG A 510 -10.21 4.43 11.65
CA ARG A 510 -8.89 4.82 11.16
C ARG A 510 -8.96 6.20 10.50
N THR A 511 -8.02 7.06 10.87
CA THR A 511 -7.71 8.28 10.13
C THR A 511 -6.25 8.29 9.67
N THR A 512 -5.95 9.01 8.60
CA THR A 512 -4.57 9.31 8.21
C THR A 512 -4.21 10.77 8.53
N PHE A 513 -2.96 11.01 8.94
CA PHE A 513 -2.38 12.35 9.09
C PHE A 513 -1.67 12.83 7.81
N LEU A 514 -2.02 12.27 6.65
CA LEU A 514 -1.48 12.71 5.36
C LEU A 514 -2.10 14.03 4.89
N ALA A 515 -3.37 14.28 5.19
CA ALA A 515 -4.08 15.47 4.73
C ALA A 515 -3.36 16.75 5.19
N PRO A 516 -3.16 17.73 4.30
CA PRO A 516 -2.40 18.94 4.61
C PRO A 516 -3.14 19.79 5.65
N GLY A 517 -2.36 20.59 6.38
CA GLY A 517 -2.89 21.43 7.46
C GLY A 517 -3.35 20.64 8.68
N THR A 518 -3.81 21.38 9.69
CA THR A 518 -4.38 20.83 10.93
C THR A 518 -5.77 21.37 11.23
N ASP A 519 -6.27 22.34 10.45
CA ASP A 519 -7.53 23.04 10.72
C ASP A 519 -8.75 22.10 10.64
N TRP A 520 -8.68 21.06 9.81
CA TRP A 520 -9.74 20.06 9.71
C TRP A 520 -9.83 19.14 10.94
N VAL A 521 -8.79 19.11 11.78
CA VAL A 521 -8.79 18.35 13.04
C VAL A 521 -9.83 18.93 14.00
N GLU A 522 -9.97 20.26 14.04
CA GLU A 522 -10.98 20.94 14.87
C GLU A 522 -12.40 20.56 14.46
N ARG A 523 -12.65 20.32 13.16
CA ARG A 523 -13.95 19.86 12.66
C ARG A 523 -14.36 18.52 13.28
N ILE A 524 -13.39 17.61 13.51
CA ILE A 524 -13.66 16.32 14.16
C ILE A 524 -14.04 16.53 15.62
N VAL A 525 -13.29 17.37 16.35
CA VAL A 525 -13.54 17.65 17.77
C VAL A 525 -14.92 18.28 17.96
N GLU A 526 -15.25 19.30 17.16
CA GLU A 526 -16.56 19.96 17.21
C GLU A 526 -17.70 18.98 16.91
N PHE A 527 -17.58 18.21 15.83
CA PHE A 527 -18.56 17.17 15.50
C PHE A 527 -18.74 16.18 16.65
N HIS A 528 -17.64 15.71 17.23
CA HIS A 528 -17.69 14.72 18.29
C HIS A 528 -18.42 15.27 19.52
N ASN A 529 -18.12 16.50 19.94
CA ASN A 529 -18.80 17.14 21.06
C ASN A 529 -20.32 17.28 20.82
N GLN A 530 -20.71 17.68 19.60
CA GLN A 530 -22.12 17.79 19.22
C GLN A 530 -22.80 16.40 19.15
N PHE A 531 -22.11 15.40 18.62
CA PHE A 531 -22.59 14.02 18.55
C PHE A 531 -22.83 13.45 19.95
N MET A 532 -21.86 13.60 20.85
CA MET A 532 -21.98 13.15 22.24
C MET A 532 -23.14 13.85 22.93
N ALA A 533 -23.28 15.17 22.80
CA ALA A 533 -24.39 15.92 23.38
C ALA A 533 -25.77 15.48 22.84
N LYS A 534 -25.87 15.12 21.56
CA LYS A 534 -27.11 14.66 20.93
C LYS A 534 -27.58 13.30 21.45
N TYR A 535 -26.66 12.37 21.72
CA TYR A 535 -26.97 10.99 22.09
C TYR A 535 -26.73 10.67 23.58
N LYS A 536 -26.35 11.66 24.39
CA LYS A 536 -26.14 11.48 25.83
C LYS A 536 -27.41 11.06 26.59
#